data_AF-A0A9D4HF23-F1
#
_entry.id   AF-A0A9D4HF23-F1
#
_cell.length_a   1.000
_cell.length_b   1.000
_cell.length_c   1.000
_cell.angle_alpha   90.00
_cell.angle_beta   90.00
_cell.angle_gamma   90.00
#
_symmetry.space_group_name_H-M   'P 1'
#
loop_
_entity.id
_entity.type
_entity.pdbx_description
1 polymer ?
#
loop_
_entity_poly.entity_id
_entity_poly.type
_entity_poly.pdbx_seq_one_letter_code
_entity_poly.pdbx_strand_id
1 'polypeptide(L)'
;MSIFGKDIGNNICALITFADGRSPPVIAALEESKLPFGERFKFNNSGLYESNNERERNSLSKIFWEMGIASFKSLFDHLDTLTQRSLQLTTSVLNERMRLEGTVQNLQPKLDAGLMKLDQLNNVITIFEANETIIAANKNFTYKEKKIKMKQYDLPHGQHVTNCIDCTFTCHENCRYADNEKKRKCKTMDTNGNCKVCPDKCFWDRHANTPHIFKLEEVEVTGTYNEMKQKFESAAKEKLTHEQLLDNMRDEIEIMADAIVDMMLVIVDCNEKLAQIALQPSPLTMTDYIDLMIEDEKQQKKSGYMARIESLNVMKKRSRVLVEGKSFLEQSCIVDPKKEGLVTKAVKSAKEVVKNFRKVFGF
;
A
#
# COMPACT_ATOMS: atom_id res chain seq x y z
N MET A 1 19.61 -0.86 0.93
CA MET A 1 19.89 -0.14 -0.34
C MET A 1 18.64 0.36 -1.06
N SER A 2 17.44 0.07 -0.56
CA SER A 2 16.16 0.39 -1.21
C SER A 2 15.84 1.88 -1.37
N ILE A 3 16.55 2.77 -0.67
CA ILE A 3 16.41 4.23 -0.75
C ILE A 3 17.24 4.87 -1.87
N PHE A 4 18.22 4.14 -2.40
CA PHE A 4 19.15 4.65 -3.40
C PHE A 4 18.63 4.40 -4.82
N GLY A 5 18.99 5.30 -5.74
CA GLY A 5 18.79 5.10 -7.18
C GLY A 5 19.77 4.07 -7.76
N LYS A 6 19.46 3.50 -8.92
CA LYS A 6 20.37 2.59 -9.62
C LYS A 6 21.70 3.24 -10.04
N ASP A 7 21.69 4.56 -10.21
CA ASP A 7 22.81 5.38 -10.67
C ASP A 7 24.00 5.45 -9.69
N ILE A 8 23.75 5.22 -8.39
CA ILE A 8 24.76 5.25 -7.33
C ILE A 8 25.42 3.87 -7.09
N GLY A 9 24.93 2.80 -7.72
CA GLY A 9 25.41 1.42 -7.48
C GLY A 9 26.93 1.24 -7.53
N ASN A 10 27.58 1.78 -8.56
CA ASN A 10 29.03 1.67 -8.75
C ASN A 10 29.86 2.52 -7.77
N ASN A 11 29.22 3.48 -7.11
CA ASN A 11 29.86 4.37 -6.13
C ASN A 11 29.62 3.89 -4.68
N ILE A 12 28.96 2.76 -4.49
CA ILE A 12 28.82 2.10 -3.18
C ILE A 12 30.00 1.16 -2.99
N CYS A 13 30.95 1.54 -2.16
CA CYS A 13 32.10 0.70 -1.83
C CYS A 13 31.88 -0.06 -0.52
N ALA A 14 32.48 -1.25 -0.40
CA ALA A 14 32.45 -2.04 0.83
C ALA A 14 33.78 -1.89 1.58
N LEU A 15 33.74 -1.40 2.82
CA LEU A 15 34.90 -1.34 3.70
C LEU A 15 34.81 -2.50 4.69
N ILE A 16 35.71 -3.46 4.56
CA ILE A 16 35.70 -4.71 5.30
C ILE A 16 36.78 -4.66 6.37
N THR A 17 36.37 -4.51 7.63
CA THR A 17 37.27 -4.54 8.79
C THR A 17 37.53 -5.97 9.26
N PHE A 18 38.56 -6.18 10.08
CA PHE A 18 38.98 -7.52 10.56
C PHE A 18 39.33 -8.48 9.40
N ALA A 19 39.95 -7.90 8.37
CA ALA A 19 40.36 -8.57 7.13
C ALA A 19 41.89 -8.71 7.04
N ASP A 20 42.53 -8.93 8.19
CA ASP A 20 43.96 -8.98 8.45
C ASP A 20 44.64 -10.30 8.02
N GLY A 21 43.84 -11.34 7.77
CA GLY A 21 44.31 -12.66 7.32
C GLY A 21 43.98 -12.98 5.86
N ARG A 22 43.24 -14.08 5.66
CA ARG A 22 42.82 -14.59 4.34
C ARG A 22 41.63 -13.79 3.78
N SER A 23 41.09 -14.24 2.64
CA SER A 23 39.86 -13.66 2.08
C SER A 23 38.74 -13.61 3.13
N PRO A 24 38.21 -12.42 3.49
CA PRO A 24 37.14 -12.29 4.48
C PRO A 24 35.89 -13.08 4.07
N PRO A 25 35.30 -13.90 4.97
CA PRO A 25 34.09 -14.66 4.67
C PRO A 25 32.90 -13.81 4.21
N VAL A 26 32.84 -12.55 4.65
CA VAL A 26 31.80 -11.59 4.26
C VAL A 26 31.80 -11.31 2.75
N ILE A 27 32.91 -11.57 2.03
CA ILE A 27 32.94 -11.44 0.57
C ILE A 27 31.95 -12.40 -0.08
N ALA A 28 31.87 -13.65 0.38
CA ALA A 28 30.91 -14.61 -0.15
C ALA A 28 29.46 -14.18 0.13
N ALA A 29 29.19 -13.63 1.32
CA ALA A 29 27.87 -13.10 1.67
C ALA A 29 27.50 -11.86 0.83
N LEU A 30 28.46 -10.98 0.53
CA LEU A 30 28.25 -9.84 -0.35
C LEU A 30 27.94 -10.31 -1.78
N GLU A 31 28.65 -11.30 -2.29
CA GLU A 31 28.39 -11.90 -3.61
C GLU A 31 27.01 -12.56 -3.69
N GLU A 32 26.62 -13.29 -2.65
CA GLU A 32 25.30 -13.91 -2.55
C GLU A 32 24.16 -12.89 -2.43
N SER A 33 24.42 -11.74 -1.79
CA SER A 33 23.41 -10.70 -1.57
C SER A 33 22.86 -10.08 -2.86
N LYS A 34 23.56 -10.26 -3.99
CA LYS A 34 23.26 -9.63 -5.31
C LYS A 34 23.08 -8.11 -5.22
N LEU A 35 23.59 -7.49 -4.15
CA LEU A 35 23.57 -6.05 -4.02
C LEU A 35 24.60 -5.47 -4.99
N PRO A 36 24.25 -4.41 -5.74
CA PRO A 36 25.24 -3.67 -6.50
C PRO A 36 26.16 -2.92 -5.52
N PHE A 37 27.43 -3.33 -5.51
CA PHE A 37 28.53 -2.63 -4.86
C PHE A 37 29.68 -2.54 -5.86
N GLY A 38 30.43 -1.44 -5.81
CA GLY A 38 31.67 -1.23 -6.54
C GLY A 38 32.84 -1.92 -5.85
N GLU A 39 33.91 -1.18 -5.62
CA GLU A 39 35.16 -1.73 -5.10
C GLU A 39 35.07 -2.16 -3.62
N ARG A 40 35.88 -3.16 -3.25
CA ARG A 40 35.95 -3.71 -1.89
C ARG A 40 37.31 -3.42 -1.29
N PHE A 41 37.33 -2.81 -0.11
CA PHE A 41 38.56 -2.45 0.59
C PHE A 41 38.67 -3.23 1.87
N LYS A 42 39.82 -3.86 2.10
CA LYS A 42 40.13 -4.55 3.35
C LYS A 42 40.83 -3.59 4.28
N PHE A 43 40.42 -3.57 5.54
CA PHE A 43 40.99 -2.73 6.57
C PHE A 43 41.45 -3.58 7.74
N ASN A 44 42.73 -3.40 8.09
CA ASN A 44 43.29 -3.87 9.34
C ASN A 44 43.23 -2.73 10.37
N ASN A 45 42.34 -2.87 11.36
CA ASN A 45 42.17 -1.88 12.41
C ASN A 45 43.04 -2.16 13.65
N SER A 46 43.83 -3.23 13.68
CA SER A 46 44.65 -3.61 14.83
C SER A 46 45.64 -2.51 15.22
N GLY A 47 46.16 -1.76 14.23
CA GLY A 47 47.03 -0.61 14.47
C GLY A 47 46.38 0.52 15.29
N LEU A 48 45.04 0.67 15.26
CA LEU A 48 44.32 1.66 16.06
C LEU A 48 44.30 1.33 17.56
N TYR A 49 44.54 0.07 17.92
CA TYR A 49 44.54 -0.42 19.30
C TYR A 49 45.95 -0.58 19.87
N GLU A 50 46.99 -0.27 19.08
CA GLU A 50 48.38 -0.32 19.51
C GLU A 50 48.73 0.86 20.43
N SER A 51 49.59 0.60 21.42
CA SER A 51 50.06 1.65 22.33
C SER A 51 50.94 2.67 21.58
N ASN A 52 50.66 3.95 21.80
CA ASN A 52 51.51 5.04 21.33
C ASN A 52 52.77 5.22 22.20
N ASN A 53 52.90 4.46 23.28
CA ASN A 53 54.09 4.47 24.13
C ASN A 53 55.22 3.68 23.46
N GLU A 54 56.33 4.36 23.14
CA GLU A 54 57.49 3.74 22.47
C GLU A 54 58.07 2.53 23.22
N ARG A 55 57.86 2.45 24.54
CA ARG A 55 58.32 1.34 25.38
C ARG A 55 57.47 0.06 25.28
N GLU A 56 56.23 0.19 24.81
CA GLU A 56 55.26 -0.90 24.65
C GLU A 56 55.03 -1.27 23.18
N ARG A 57 55.51 -0.43 22.26
CA ARG A 57 55.42 -0.65 20.82
C ARG A 57 56.30 -1.83 20.42
N ASN A 58 55.68 -2.91 19.97
CA ASN A 58 56.39 -4.07 19.44
C ASN A 58 56.62 -3.90 17.92
N SER A 59 57.43 -4.78 17.32
CA SER A 59 57.72 -4.74 15.87
C SER A 59 56.48 -4.98 15.00
N LEU A 60 55.45 -5.64 15.52
CA LEU A 60 54.19 -5.90 14.83
C LEU A 60 53.30 -4.65 14.79
N SER A 61 53.37 -3.77 15.78
CA SER A 61 52.62 -2.50 15.82
C SER A 61 52.91 -1.66 14.56
N LYS A 62 54.19 -1.57 14.17
CA LYS A 62 54.60 -0.86 12.95
C LYS A 62 54.00 -1.49 11.68
N ILE A 63 54.03 -2.82 11.60
CA ILE A 63 53.49 -3.59 10.48
C ILE A 63 51.97 -3.39 10.35
N PHE A 64 51.22 -3.35 11.47
CA PHE A 64 49.79 -3.05 11.44
C PHE A 64 49.48 -1.61 10.99
N TRP A 65 50.29 -0.63 11.40
CA TRP A 65 50.17 0.74 10.92
C TRP A 65 50.45 0.87 9.42
N GLU A 66 51.51 0.22 8.91
CA GLU A 66 51.82 0.21 7.48
C GLU A 66 50.72 -0.44 6.64
N MET A 67 50.14 -1.56 7.12
CA MET A 67 48.97 -2.19 6.50
C MET A 67 47.75 -1.27 6.48
N GLY A 68 47.46 -0.59 7.58
CA GLY A 68 46.36 0.37 7.67
C GLY A 68 46.54 1.53 6.68
N ILE A 69 47.73 2.14 6.63
CA ILE A 69 48.06 3.23 5.70
C ILE A 69 47.91 2.77 4.24
N ALA A 70 48.43 1.58 3.90
CA ALA A 70 48.29 1.03 2.54
C ALA A 70 46.81 0.81 2.15
N SER A 71 45.99 0.36 3.10
CA SER A 71 44.55 0.17 2.89
C SER A 71 43.82 1.49 2.62
N PHE A 72 44.11 2.54 3.41
CA PHE A 72 43.57 3.88 3.18
C PHE A 72 44.07 4.48 1.87
N LYS A 73 45.35 4.31 1.53
CA LYS A 73 45.89 4.77 0.25
C LYS A 73 45.14 4.13 -0.93
N SER A 74 44.93 2.81 -0.89
CA SER A 74 44.14 2.12 -1.92
C SER A 74 42.72 2.65 -2.03
N LEU A 75 42.07 2.98 -0.90
CA LEU A 75 40.75 3.60 -0.91
C LEU A 75 40.80 4.98 -1.57
N PHE A 76 41.70 5.87 -1.16
CA PHE A 76 41.80 7.22 -1.70
C PHE A 76 42.17 7.23 -3.19
N ASP A 77 43.14 6.39 -3.59
CA ASP A 77 43.51 6.21 -5.00
C ASP A 77 42.29 5.78 -5.84
N HIS A 78 41.41 4.93 -5.31
CA HIS A 78 40.16 4.57 -5.98
C HIS A 78 39.13 5.71 -5.98
N LEU A 79 38.97 6.43 -4.86
CA LEU A 79 38.06 7.58 -4.79
C LEU A 79 38.40 8.64 -5.86
N ASP A 80 39.69 8.83 -6.16
CA ASP A 80 40.15 9.73 -7.21
C ASP A 80 39.75 9.27 -8.63
N THR A 81 39.50 7.97 -8.81
CA THR A 81 39.00 7.40 -10.09
C THR A 81 37.48 7.39 -10.20
N LEU A 82 36.75 7.56 -9.09
CA LEU A 82 35.30 7.49 -9.09
C LEU A 82 34.70 8.68 -9.83
N THR A 83 33.91 8.38 -10.84
CA THR A 83 33.11 9.41 -11.52
C THR A 83 32.01 9.89 -10.58
N GLN A 84 31.90 11.20 -10.42
CA GLN A 84 30.78 11.81 -9.69
C GLN A 84 29.44 11.41 -10.32
N ARG A 85 28.48 11.01 -9.49
CA ARG A 85 27.11 10.68 -9.92
C ARG A 85 26.11 11.70 -9.37
N SER A 86 25.10 11.99 -10.18
CA SER A 86 23.94 12.78 -9.74
C SER A 86 23.13 11.97 -8.72
N LEU A 87 22.48 12.64 -7.77
CA LEU A 87 21.53 12.02 -6.83
C LEU A 87 20.07 12.16 -7.29
N GLN A 88 19.85 12.47 -8.57
CA GLN A 88 18.50 12.67 -9.12
C GLN A 88 17.64 11.41 -9.05
N LEU A 89 18.13 10.21 -9.44
CA LEU A 89 17.31 9.00 -9.28
C LEU A 89 17.06 8.69 -7.81
N THR A 90 18.05 8.88 -6.93
CA THR A 90 17.86 8.70 -5.48
C THR A 90 16.75 9.61 -4.96
N THR A 91 16.69 10.88 -5.41
CA THR A 91 15.60 11.80 -5.08
C THR A 91 14.26 11.29 -5.62
N SER A 92 14.22 10.81 -6.86
CA SER A 92 13.01 10.21 -7.46
C SER A 92 12.54 8.96 -6.71
N VAL A 93 13.46 8.11 -6.23
CA VAL A 93 13.14 6.93 -5.40
C VAL A 93 12.44 7.37 -4.12
N LEU A 94 12.98 8.37 -3.42
CA LEU A 94 12.38 8.88 -2.18
C LEU A 94 10.98 9.45 -2.42
N ASN A 95 10.80 10.20 -3.51
CA ASN A 95 9.50 10.77 -3.88
C ASN A 95 8.47 9.68 -4.23
N GLU A 96 8.86 8.67 -5.01
CA GLU A 96 7.96 7.58 -5.38
C GLU A 96 7.60 6.70 -4.17
N ARG A 97 8.54 6.48 -3.24
CA ARG A 97 8.23 5.81 -1.95
C ARG A 97 7.25 6.62 -1.11
N MET A 98 7.42 7.94 -1.04
CA MET A 98 6.47 8.82 -0.36
C MET A 98 5.08 8.77 -1.02
N ARG A 99 5.03 8.72 -2.35
CA ARG A 99 3.77 8.53 -3.11
C ARG A 99 3.14 7.18 -2.80
N LEU A 100 3.91 6.10 -2.77
CA LEU A 100 3.44 4.76 -2.41
C LEU A 100 2.85 4.75 -1.00
N GLU A 101 3.58 5.27 -0.01
CA GLU A 101 3.12 5.33 1.38
C GLU A 101 1.80 6.12 1.50
N GLY A 102 1.73 7.30 0.89
CA GLY A 102 0.52 8.11 0.88
C GLY A 102 -0.65 7.45 0.13
N THR A 103 -0.37 6.64 -0.88
CA THR A 103 -1.36 5.87 -1.62
C THR A 103 -1.91 4.75 -0.74
N VAL A 104 -1.06 3.95 -0.11
CA VAL A 104 -1.47 2.87 0.80
C VAL A 104 -2.31 3.42 1.94
N GLN A 105 -1.87 4.50 2.60
CA GLN A 105 -2.62 5.12 3.70
C GLN A 105 -3.99 5.65 3.29
N ASN A 106 -4.17 6.02 2.02
CA ASN A 106 -5.44 6.47 1.47
C ASN A 106 -6.35 5.29 1.09
N LEU A 107 -5.77 4.27 0.46
CA LEU A 107 -6.54 3.15 -0.06
C LEU A 107 -6.95 2.18 1.03
N GLN A 108 -6.15 1.99 2.08
CA GLN A 108 -6.43 1.01 3.14
C GLN A 108 -7.83 1.17 3.75
N PRO A 109 -8.27 2.37 4.20
CA PRO A 109 -9.60 2.51 4.79
C PRO A 109 -10.74 2.27 3.78
N LYS A 110 -10.51 2.59 2.50
CA LYS A 110 -11.49 2.36 1.41
C LYS A 110 -11.60 0.88 1.07
N LEU A 111 -10.47 0.19 1.09
CA LEU A 111 -10.36 -1.24 0.89
C LEU A 111 -11.07 -1.99 2.00
N ASP A 112 -10.82 -1.63 3.26
CA ASP A 112 -11.49 -2.22 4.42
C ASP A 112 -13.00 -2.01 4.34
N ALA A 113 -13.45 -0.78 4.04
CA ALA A 113 -14.87 -0.47 3.86
C ALA A 113 -15.52 -1.26 2.72
N GLY A 114 -14.83 -1.38 1.58
CA GLY A 114 -15.29 -2.16 0.44
C GLY A 114 -15.41 -3.66 0.77
N LEU A 115 -14.40 -4.23 1.42
CA LEU A 115 -14.42 -5.64 1.82
C LEU A 115 -15.53 -5.95 2.83
N MET A 116 -15.75 -5.08 3.82
CA MET A 116 -16.85 -5.23 4.77
C MET A 116 -18.21 -5.17 4.06
N LYS A 117 -18.35 -4.32 3.04
CA LYS A 117 -19.61 -4.15 2.31
C LYS A 117 -19.89 -5.34 1.37
N LEU A 118 -18.85 -5.89 0.76
CA LEU A 118 -18.92 -7.16 0.01
C LEU A 118 -19.40 -8.32 0.90
N ASP A 119 -18.85 -8.45 2.11
CA ASP A 119 -19.31 -9.47 3.08
C ASP A 119 -20.78 -9.28 3.45
N GLN A 120 -21.20 -8.04 3.72
CA GLN A 120 -22.60 -7.73 4.02
C GLN A 120 -23.53 -8.14 2.88
N LEU A 121 -23.23 -7.80 1.62
CA LEU A 121 -24.09 -8.13 0.48
C LEU A 121 -24.19 -9.65 0.26
N ASN A 122 -23.06 -10.36 0.33
CA ASN A 122 -23.04 -11.82 0.22
C ASN A 122 -23.88 -12.50 1.32
N ASN A 123 -23.79 -12.01 2.55
CA ASN A 123 -24.59 -12.52 3.67
C ASN A 123 -26.09 -12.33 3.42
N VAL A 124 -26.50 -11.15 2.95
CA VAL A 124 -27.90 -10.87 2.61
C VAL A 124 -28.40 -11.77 1.48
N ILE A 125 -27.61 -11.96 0.42
CA ILE A 125 -27.93 -12.90 -0.68
C ILE A 125 -28.16 -14.31 -0.13
N THR A 126 -27.27 -14.80 0.74
CA THR A 126 -27.40 -16.14 1.33
C THR A 126 -28.67 -16.28 2.17
N ILE A 127 -29.00 -15.26 2.96
CA ILE A 127 -30.25 -15.22 3.74
C ILE A 127 -31.46 -15.26 2.81
N PHE A 128 -31.41 -14.51 1.71
CA PHE A 128 -32.50 -14.39 0.75
C PHE A 128 -32.75 -15.72 0.03
N GLU A 129 -31.68 -16.36 -0.44
CA GLU A 129 -31.73 -17.70 -1.05
C GLU A 129 -32.27 -18.75 -0.06
N ALA A 130 -31.85 -18.70 1.22
CA ALA A 130 -32.37 -19.62 2.25
C ALA A 130 -33.85 -19.42 2.59
N ASN A 131 -34.42 -18.25 2.31
CA ASN A 131 -35.81 -17.88 2.63
C ASN A 131 -36.69 -17.75 1.38
N GLU A 132 -36.28 -18.31 0.24
CA GLU A 132 -36.97 -18.23 -1.05
C GLU A 132 -38.46 -18.63 -0.94
N THR A 133 -38.78 -19.68 -0.17
CA THR A 133 -40.17 -20.14 0.03
C THR A 133 -41.06 -19.12 0.75
N ILE A 134 -40.51 -18.36 1.70
CA ILE A 134 -41.22 -17.28 2.41
C ILE A 134 -41.45 -16.10 1.46
N ILE A 135 -40.46 -15.79 0.64
CA ILE A 135 -40.49 -14.72 -0.35
C ILE A 135 -41.49 -15.03 -1.46
N ALA A 136 -41.51 -16.27 -1.96
CA ALA A 136 -42.48 -16.73 -2.96
C ALA A 136 -43.93 -16.64 -2.46
N ALA A 137 -44.14 -16.79 -1.14
CA ALA A 137 -45.42 -16.56 -0.49
C ALA A 137 -45.76 -15.07 -0.29
N ASN A 138 -44.95 -14.14 -0.83
CA ASN A 138 -45.05 -12.68 -0.63
C ASN A 138 -45.07 -12.25 0.84
N LYS A 139 -44.44 -13.04 1.72
CA LYS A 139 -44.38 -12.74 3.16
C LYS A 139 -43.12 -11.95 3.47
N ASN A 140 -43.28 -10.90 4.28
CA ASN A 140 -42.14 -10.20 4.86
C ASN A 140 -41.56 -11.04 6.01
N PHE A 141 -40.24 -10.99 6.18
CA PHE A 141 -39.54 -11.61 7.29
C PHE A 141 -38.41 -10.72 7.80
N THR A 142 -38.06 -10.91 9.06
CA THR A 142 -36.94 -10.25 9.72
C THR A 142 -35.70 -11.11 9.62
N TYR A 143 -34.54 -10.50 9.43
CA TYR A 143 -33.25 -11.17 9.51
C TYR A 143 -32.24 -10.29 10.23
N LYS A 144 -31.18 -10.92 10.73
CA LYS A 144 -30.05 -10.23 11.32
C LYS A 144 -29.02 -10.01 10.23
N GLU A 145 -28.67 -8.76 9.97
CA GLU A 145 -27.57 -8.41 9.09
C GLU A 145 -26.48 -7.66 9.86
N LYS A 146 -25.26 -7.82 9.40
CA LYS A 146 -24.14 -6.99 9.86
C LYS A 146 -24.14 -5.70 9.05
N LYS A 147 -24.34 -4.57 9.71
CA LYS A 147 -24.15 -3.25 9.11
C LYS A 147 -22.85 -2.64 9.58
N ILE A 148 -22.17 -1.97 8.67
CA ILE A 148 -21.02 -1.13 9.00
C ILE A 148 -21.55 0.18 9.58
N LYS A 149 -21.06 0.58 10.75
CA LYS A 149 -21.30 1.91 11.32
C LYS A 149 -20.00 2.55 11.73
N MET A 150 -19.97 3.87 11.61
CA MET A 150 -18.89 4.66 12.18
C MET A 150 -19.09 4.75 13.70
N LYS A 151 -18.08 4.36 14.47
CA LYS A 151 -18.03 4.55 15.92
C LYS A 151 -16.93 5.52 16.30
N GLN A 152 -17.17 6.23 17.39
CA GLN A 152 -16.28 7.24 17.94
C GLN A 152 -15.53 6.67 19.15
N TYR A 153 -14.22 6.91 19.21
CA TYR A 153 -13.35 6.50 20.31
C TYR A 153 -12.55 7.69 20.79
N ASP A 154 -12.30 7.77 22.10
CA ASP A 154 -11.48 8.84 22.67
C ASP A 154 -10.06 8.79 22.13
N LEU A 155 -9.53 9.97 21.79
CA LEU A 155 -8.16 10.11 21.33
C LEU A 155 -7.22 10.17 22.54
N PRO A 156 -6.14 9.35 22.57
CA PRO A 156 -5.15 9.42 23.64
C PRO A 156 -4.53 10.82 23.79
N HIS A 157 -4.20 11.19 25.03
CA HIS A 157 -3.57 12.48 25.32
C HIS A 157 -2.28 12.70 24.51
N GLY A 158 -2.12 13.92 24.00
CA GLY A 158 -0.95 14.32 23.23
C GLY A 158 -0.96 13.86 21.76
N GLN A 159 -1.99 13.11 21.32
CA GLN A 159 -2.16 12.79 19.92
C GLN A 159 -2.98 13.86 19.19
N HIS A 160 -2.76 13.93 17.89
CA HIS A 160 -3.46 14.83 16.99
C HIS A 160 -3.99 14.04 15.81
N VAL A 161 -5.10 14.48 15.25
CA VAL A 161 -5.81 13.78 14.17
C VAL A 161 -6.24 14.75 13.09
N THR A 162 -6.49 14.25 11.91
CA THR A 162 -7.13 15.03 10.84
C THR A 162 -8.48 14.41 10.56
N ASN A 163 -9.52 14.87 11.26
CA ASN A 163 -10.89 14.40 11.07
C ASN A 163 -11.62 15.33 10.11
N CYS A 164 -12.32 14.77 9.13
CA CYS A 164 -13.26 15.51 8.31
C CYS A 164 -14.54 15.73 9.12
N ILE A 165 -14.92 16.99 9.32
CA ILE A 165 -16.10 17.38 10.09
C ILE A 165 -17.37 17.02 9.31
N ASP A 166 -17.36 17.24 7.99
CA ASP A 166 -18.53 17.00 7.14
C ASP A 166 -18.79 15.50 6.96
N CYS A 167 -17.75 14.69 6.75
CA CYS A 167 -17.90 13.25 6.53
C CYS A 167 -17.92 12.42 7.82
N THR A 168 -17.67 13.02 9.00
CA THR A 168 -17.45 12.29 10.26
C THR A 168 -16.46 11.13 10.12
N PHE A 169 -15.29 11.43 9.54
CA PHE A 169 -14.30 10.44 9.12
C PHE A 169 -12.89 10.81 9.55
N THR A 170 -12.15 9.88 10.17
CA THR A 170 -10.73 10.09 10.50
C THR A 170 -9.85 9.85 9.30
N CYS A 171 -9.33 10.93 8.73
CA CYS A 171 -8.48 10.86 7.53
C CYS A 171 -7.02 10.53 7.88
N HIS A 172 -6.54 10.97 9.04
CA HIS A 172 -5.17 10.72 9.51
C HIS A 172 -5.13 10.62 11.03
N GLU A 173 -4.75 9.46 11.56
CA GLU A 173 -4.37 9.26 12.96
C GLU A 173 -2.92 9.69 13.20
N ASN A 174 -2.56 10.16 14.40
CA ASN A 174 -1.20 10.56 14.76
C ASN A 174 -0.60 11.66 13.85
N CYS A 175 -1.42 12.64 13.49
CA CYS A 175 -1.02 13.76 12.66
C CYS A 175 0.03 14.64 13.37
N ARG A 176 1.11 15.03 12.68
CA ARG A 176 2.14 15.91 13.28
C ARG A 176 1.62 17.32 13.62
N TYR A 177 0.51 17.75 13.02
CA TYR A 177 0.05 19.13 13.10
C TYR A 177 -1.05 19.29 14.17
N ALA A 178 -0.69 19.90 15.30
CA ALA A 178 -1.60 20.30 16.37
C ALA A 178 -2.53 21.46 15.98
N ASP A 179 -2.03 22.35 15.12
CA ASP A 179 -2.74 23.55 14.66
C ASP A 179 -3.62 23.22 13.45
N ASN A 180 -4.90 23.60 13.53
CA ASN A 180 -5.88 23.36 12.47
C ASN A 180 -5.54 24.13 11.18
N GLU A 181 -4.95 25.33 11.29
CA GLU A 181 -4.52 26.12 10.12
C GLU A 181 -3.39 25.44 9.34
N LYS A 182 -2.65 24.53 10.00
CA LYS A 182 -1.59 23.74 9.38
C LYS A 182 -2.10 22.44 8.77
N LYS A 183 -3.40 22.13 8.84
CA LYS A 183 -3.96 20.90 8.27
C LYS A 183 -3.87 20.83 6.75
N ARG A 184 -3.75 21.97 6.05
CA ARG A 184 -3.37 22.00 4.62
C ARG A 184 -2.07 21.23 4.34
N LYS A 185 -1.14 21.18 5.31
CA LYS A 185 0.14 20.47 5.20
C LYS A 185 0.08 19.01 5.65
N CYS A 186 -1.09 18.53 6.09
CA CYS A 186 -1.28 17.13 6.45
C CYS A 186 -0.98 16.24 5.23
N LYS A 187 -0.30 15.10 5.45
CA LYS A 187 0.07 14.15 4.38
C LYS A 187 -1.11 13.66 3.53
N THR A 188 -2.32 13.73 4.09
CA THR A 188 -3.56 13.33 3.46
C THR A 188 -4.17 14.39 2.55
N MET A 189 -3.66 15.62 2.57
CA MET A 189 -4.06 16.67 1.62
C MET A 189 -3.25 16.56 0.33
N ASP A 190 -3.88 16.87 -0.80
CA ASP A 190 -3.20 17.08 -2.08
C ASP A 190 -2.65 18.51 -2.19
N THR A 191 -1.95 18.80 -3.29
CA THR A 191 -1.36 20.12 -3.55
C THR A 191 -2.41 21.24 -3.67
N ASN A 192 -3.64 20.87 -4.04
CA ASN A 192 -4.76 21.79 -4.17
C ASN A 192 -5.48 22.01 -2.84
N GLY A 193 -5.12 21.26 -1.79
CA GLY A 193 -5.74 21.35 -0.47
C GLY A 193 -6.97 20.46 -0.30
N ASN A 194 -7.25 19.54 -1.22
CA ASN A 194 -8.33 18.57 -1.06
C ASN A 194 -7.82 17.34 -0.31
N CYS A 195 -8.65 16.79 0.56
CA CYS A 195 -8.33 15.53 1.23
C CYS A 195 -8.40 14.38 0.23
N LYS A 196 -7.37 13.52 0.26
CA LYS A 196 -7.30 12.34 -0.60
C LYS A 196 -8.05 11.15 0.01
N VAL A 197 -8.32 11.18 1.32
CA VAL A 197 -8.79 10.04 2.13
C VAL A 197 -10.31 10.06 2.36
N CYS A 198 -10.90 11.18 2.80
CA CYS A 198 -12.34 11.21 3.08
C CYS A 198 -13.18 10.95 1.82
N PRO A 199 -14.41 10.40 1.96
CA PRO A 199 -15.26 10.02 0.83
C PRO A 199 -15.48 11.16 -0.17
N ASP A 200 -15.73 12.38 0.33
CA ASP A 200 -16.07 13.53 -0.49
C ASP A 200 -14.90 14.37 -0.95
N LYS A 201 -13.67 13.97 -0.60
CA LYS A 201 -12.45 14.74 -0.88
C LYS A 201 -12.55 16.19 -0.41
N CYS A 202 -13.17 16.40 0.76
CA CYS A 202 -13.42 17.73 1.32
C CYS A 202 -12.14 18.56 1.40
N PHE A 203 -12.30 19.88 1.27
CA PHE A 203 -11.20 20.81 1.39
C PHE A 203 -10.60 20.78 2.80
N TRP A 204 -9.32 21.14 2.92
CA TRP A 204 -8.56 21.00 4.18
C TRP A 204 -9.16 21.78 5.35
N ASP A 205 -9.90 22.87 5.08
CA ASP A 205 -10.59 23.70 6.08
C ASP A 205 -11.75 22.97 6.78
N ARG A 206 -12.30 21.93 6.14
CA ARG A 206 -13.29 21.01 6.73
C ARG A 206 -12.65 19.97 7.65
N HIS A 207 -11.35 20.07 7.91
CA HIS A 207 -10.62 19.10 8.72
C HIS A 207 -10.03 19.72 9.98
N ALA A 208 -10.24 19.06 11.12
CA ALA A 208 -9.80 19.53 12.41
C ALA A 208 -9.23 18.41 13.28
N ASN A 209 -8.44 18.81 14.28
CA ASN A 209 -8.25 18.00 15.47
C ASN A 209 -9.54 17.96 16.27
N THR A 210 -9.92 16.76 16.71
CA THR A 210 -11.04 16.53 17.62
C THR A 210 -10.58 15.58 18.73
N PRO A 211 -11.23 15.55 19.90
CA PRO A 211 -10.83 14.66 21.00
C PRO A 211 -11.14 13.18 20.75
N HIS A 212 -11.45 12.79 19.52
CA HIS A 212 -11.89 11.45 19.17
C HIS A 212 -11.40 11.03 17.78
N ILE A 213 -11.42 9.72 17.53
CA ILE A 213 -11.24 9.07 16.23
C ILE A 213 -12.48 8.31 15.82
N PHE A 214 -12.70 8.22 14.53
CA PHE A 214 -13.79 7.50 13.89
C PHE A 214 -13.25 6.21 13.29
N LYS A 215 -13.83 5.07 13.68
CA LYS A 215 -13.50 3.75 13.10
C LYS A 215 -14.76 3.06 12.62
N LEU A 216 -14.62 2.33 11.52
CA LEU A 216 -15.68 1.46 11.01
C LEU A 216 -15.77 0.21 11.88
N GLU A 217 -16.96 -0.08 12.39
CA GLU A 217 -17.25 -1.34 13.08
C GLU A 217 -18.46 -2.04 12.47
N GLU A 218 -18.42 -3.37 12.47
CA GLU A 218 -19.60 -4.20 12.25
C GLU A 218 -20.50 -4.16 13.48
N VAL A 219 -21.77 -3.83 13.27
CA VAL A 219 -22.82 -3.98 14.27
C VAL A 219 -23.93 -4.85 13.72
N GLU A 220 -24.43 -5.76 14.55
CA GLU A 220 -25.58 -6.56 14.21
C GLU A 220 -26.84 -5.69 14.31
N VAL A 221 -27.64 -5.68 13.25
CA VAL A 221 -28.92 -4.98 13.21
C VAL A 221 -29.98 -5.91 12.67
N THR A 222 -31.21 -5.74 13.15
CA THR A 222 -32.37 -6.39 12.55
C THR A 222 -32.82 -5.58 11.34
N GLY A 223 -32.94 -6.23 10.19
CA GLY A 223 -33.53 -5.69 8.98
C GLY A 223 -34.71 -6.56 8.51
N THR A 224 -35.45 -6.06 7.54
CA THR A 224 -36.54 -6.81 6.91
C THR A 224 -36.37 -6.93 5.39
N TYR A 225 -36.93 -7.99 4.81
CA TYR A 225 -36.88 -8.19 3.36
C TYR A 225 -37.49 -7.00 2.61
N ASN A 226 -38.65 -6.51 3.06
CA ASN A 226 -39.32 -5.38 2.42
C ASN A 226 -38.48 -4.09 2.46
N GLU A 227 -37.81 -3.78 3.57
CA GLU A 227 -36.94 -2.59 3.65
C GLU A 227 -35.77 -2.68 2.68
N MET A 228 -35.18 -3.87 2.53
CA MET A 228 -34.07 -4.08 1.59
C MET A 228 -34.57 -3.98 0.15
N LYS A 229 -35.66 -4.68 -0.18
CA LYS A 229 -36.30 -4.62 -1.50
C LYS A 229 -36.63 -3.18 -1.89
N GLN A 230 -37.24 -2.42 -0.98
CA GLN A 230 -37.63 -1.04 -1.22
C GLN A 230 -36.42 -0.12 -1.52
N LYS A 231 -35.24 -0.37 -0.92
CA LYS A 231 -34.03 0.40 -1.24
C LYS A 231 -33.60 0.22 -2.70
N PHE A 232 -33.56 -1.02 -3.17
CA PHE A 232 -33.19 -1.33 -4.55
C PHE A 232 -34.25 -0.85 -5.54
N GLU A 233 -35.54 -1.02 -5.23
CA GLU A 233 -36.64 -0.50 -6.05
C GLU A 233 -36.60 1.03 -6.16
N SER A 234 -36.30 1.73 -5.06
CA SER A 234 -36.17 3.19 -5.07
C SER A 234 -34.97 3.66 -5.89
N ALA A 235 -33.86 2.92 -5.86
CA ALA A 235 -32.68 3.21 -6.66
C ALA A 235 -32.91 2.94 -8.16
N ALA A 236 -33.58 1.84 -8.49
CA ALA A 236 -33.93 1.44 -9.85
C ALA A 236 -35.12 2.25 -10.43
N LYS A 237 -35.91 2.90 -9.56
CA LYS A 237 -37.17 3.58 -9.88
C LYS A 237 -38.23 2.65 -10.51
N GLU A 238 -38.20 1.37 -10.17
CA GLU A 238 -39.14 0.36 -10.63
C GLU A 238 -39.34 -0.72 -9.56
N LYS A 239 -40.41 -1.52 -9.69
CA LYS A 239 -40.62 -2.67 -8.82
C LYS A 239 -39.76 -3.83 -9.30
N LEU A 240 -39.13 -4.53 -8.36
CA LEU A 240 -38.22 -5.63 -8.67
C LEU A 240 -38.85 -6.96 -8.28
N THR A 241 -38.60 -8.01 -9.06
CA THR A 241 -38.81 -9.38 -8.59
C THR A 241 -37.73 -9.78 -7.58
N HIS A 242 -37.89 -10.95 -6.97
CA HIS A 242 -36.86 -11.48 -6.07
C HIS A 242 -35.55 -11.77 -6.83
N GLU A 243 -35.67 -12.35 -8.02
CA GLU A 243 -34.53 -12.68 -8.89
C GLU A 243 -33.81 -11.41 -9.34
N GLN A 244 -34.56 -10.39 -9.80
CA GLN A 244 -33.97 -9.10 -10.17
C GLN A 244 -33.27 -8.40 -9.00
N LEU A 245 -33.80 -8.55 -7.78
CA LEU A 245 -33.14 -8.02 -6.58
C LEU A 245 -31.80 -8.72 -6.31
N LEU A 246 -31.76 -10.05 -6.42
CA LEU A 246 -30.53 -10.83 -6.26
C LEU A 246 -29.50 -10.50 -7.35
N ASP A 247 -29.94 -10.38 -8.60
CA ASP A 247 -29.06 -10.02 -9.71
C ASP A 247 -28.48 -8.61 -9.51
N ASN A 248 -29.31 -7.63 -9.12
CA ASN A 248 -28.80 -6.28 -8.79
C ASN A 248 -27.77 -6.29 -7.66
N MET A 249 -27.94 -7.13 -6.63
CA MET A 249 -26.96 -7.27 -5.55
C MET A 249 -25.65 -7.91 -6.03
N ARG A 250 -25.72 -8.90 -6.92
CA ARG A 250 -24.55 -9.54 -7.53
C ARG A 250 -23.80 -8.56 -8.43
N ASP A 251 -24.51 -7.74 -9.20
CA ASP A 251 -23.91 -6.67 -10.01
C ASP A 251 -23.20 -5.63 -9.14
N GLU A 252 -23.80 -5.23 -8.00
CA GLU A 252 -23.14 -4.32 -7.04
C GLU A 252 -21.85 -4.93 -6.46
N ILE A 253 -21.85 -6.24 -6.17
CA ILE A 253 -20.67 -6.99 -5.73
C ILE A 253 -19.57 -6.93 -6.80
N GLU A 254 -19.92 -7.18 -8.07
CA GLU A 254 -18.95 -7.15 -9.17
C GLU A 254 -18.33 -5.77 -9.37
N ILE A 255 -19.17 -4.73 -9.41
CA ILE A 255 -18.73 -3.33 -9.55
C ILE A 255 -17.79 -2.94 -8.41
N MET A 256 -18.09 -3.35 -7.18
CA MET A 256 -17.26 -3.05 -6.02
C MET A 256 -15.93 -3.80 -6.04
N ALA A 257 -15.94 -5.07 -6.43
CA ALA A 257 -14.73 -5.86 -6.58
C ALA A 257 -13.80 -5.26 -7.65
N ASP A 258 -14.33 -4.82 -8.79
CA ASP A 258 -13.54 -4.17 -9.84
C ASP A 258 -12.93 -2.85 -9.36
N ALA A 259 -13.71 -2.05 -8.64
CA ALA A 259 -13.23 -0.77 -8.15
C ALA A 259 -12.15 -0.94 -7.05
N ILE A 260 -12.19 -2.03 -6.27
CA ILE A 260 -11.09 -2.40 -5.36
C ILE A 260 -9.83 -2.77 -6.14
N VAL A 261 -9.97 -3.57 -7.20
CA VAL A 261 -8.85 -3.98 -8.04
C VAL A 261 -8.20 -2.76 -8.73
N ASP A 262 -9.01 -1.81 -9.21
CA ASP A 262 -8.54 -0.54 -9.76
C ASP A 262 -7.73 0.28 -8.73
N MET A 263 -8.15 0.29 -7.47
CA MET A 263 -7.38 0.92 -6.39
C MET A 263 -6.04 0.22 -6.20
N MET A 264 -6.01 -1.12 -6.19
CA MET A 264 -4.77 -1.88 -6.07
C MET A 264 -3.81 -1.64 -7.25
N LEU A 265 -4.31 -1.39 -8.47
CA LEU A 265 -3.46 -1.08 -9.63
C LEU A 265 -2.60 0.18 -9.43
N VAL A 266 -3.06 1.14 -8.62
CA VAL A 266 -2.26 2.33 -8.29
C VAL A 266 -1.02 1.97 -7.47
N ILE A 267 -1.14 1.00 -6.56
CA ILE A 267 -0.02 0.48 -5.76
C ILE A 267 0.99 -0.21 -6.68
N VAL A 268 0.50 -0.98 -7.67
CA VAL A 268 1.35 -1.64 -8.67
C VAL A 268 2.12 -0.65 -9.53
N ASP A 269 1.49 0.42 -10.03
CA ASP A 269 2.19 1.49 -10.78
C ASP A 269 3.35 2.08 -9.95
N CYS A 270 3.12 2.33 -8.66
CA CYS A 270 4.17 2.85 -7.78
C CYS A 270 5.33 1.85 -7.62
N ASN A 271 5.01 0.56 -7.46
CA ASN A 271 6.02 -0.50 -7.34
C ASN A 271 6.79 -0.75 -8.64
N GLU A 272 6.13 -0.71 -9.80
CA GLU A 272 6.76 -0.82 -11.13
C GLU A 272 7.75 0.33 -11.35
N LYS A 273 7.35 1.57 -11.04
CA LYS A 273 8.25 2.73 -11.09
C LYS A 273 9.44 2.54 -10.16
N LEU A 274 9.20 2.15 -8.91
CA LEU A 274 10.28 1.86 -7.95
C LEU A 274 11.21 0.76 -8.49
N ALA A 275 10.70 -0.27 -9.14
CA ALA A 275 11.51 -1.32 -9.75
C ALA A 275 12.41 -0.81 -10.89
N GLN A 276 11.97 0.21 -11.62
CA GLN A 276 12.76 0.84 -12.67
C GLN A 276 13.89 1.70 -12.11
N ILE A 277 13.64 2.49 -11.06
CA ILE A 277 14.60 3.52 -10.59
C ILE A 277 15.40 3.13 -9.34
N ALA A 278 14.89 2.27 -8.46
CA ALA A 278 15.53 1.93 -7.20
C ALA A 278 16.66 0.91 -7.39
N LEU A 279 17.76 1.11 -6.66
CA LEU A 279 18.90 0.22 -6.64
C LEU A 279 18.52 -1.20 -6.20
N GLN A 280 17.59 -1.26 -5.25
CA GLN A 280 16.97 -2.49 -4.79
C GLN A 280 15.44 -2.29 -4.75
N PRO A 281 14.70 -2.85 -5.73
CA PRO A 281 13.24 -2.78 -5.75
C PRO A 281 12.61 -3.42 -4.51
N SER A 282 11.35 -3.09 -4.23
CA SER A 282 10.53 -3.95 -3.38
C SER A 282 10.33 -5.29 -4.10
N PRO A 283 10.52 -6.44 -3.44
CA PRO A 283 10.29 -7.74 -4.07
C PRO A 283 8.80 -8.08 -4.19
N LEU A 284 7.91 -7.31 -3.55
CA LEU A 284 6.50 -7.63 -3.44
C LEU A 284 5.72 -7.29 -4.72
N THR A 285 5.11 -8.30 -5.30
CA THR A 285 4.10 -8.19 -6.35
C THR A 285 2.73 -7.82 -5.79
N MET A 286 1.76 -7.51 -6.66
CA MET A 286 0.36 -7.31 -6.26
C MET A 286 -0.20 -8.53 -5.52
N THR A 287 0.13 -9.73 -6.01
CA THR A 287 -0.31 -10.97 -5.38
C THR A 287 0.34 -11.20 -4.02
N ASP A 288 1.61 -10.80 -3.85
CA ASP A 288 2.28 -10.88 -2.55
C ASP A 288 1.66 -9.89 -1.56
N TYR A 289 1.23 -8.72 -2.02
CA TYR A 289 0.52 -7.75 -1.18
C TYR A 289 -0.84 -8.30 -0.72
N ILE A 290 -1.61 -8.92 -1.62
CA ILE A 290 -2.88 -9.58 -1.25
C ILE A 290 -2.62 -10.75 -0.29
N ASP A 291 -1.52 -11.49 -0.45
CA ASP A 291 -1.14 -12.55 0.49
C ASP A 291 -0.81 -12.01 1.88
N LEU A 292 -0.11 -10.88 1.98
CA LEU A 292 0.12 -10.20 3.25
C LEU A 292 -1.19 -9.76 3.91
N MET A 293 -2.16 -9.26 3.13
CA MET A 293 -3.49 -8.92 3.65
C MET A 293 -4.25 -10.15 4.16
N ILE A 294 -4.20 -11.27 3.41
CA ILE A 294 -4.82 -12.54 3.83
C ILE A 294 -4.20 -13.01 5.14
N GLU A 295 -2.88 -12.92 5.27
CA GLU A 295 -2.16 -13.32 6.47
C GLU A 295 -2.51 -12.41 7.67
N ASP A 296 -2.62 -11.10 7.45
CA ASP A 296 -3.08 -10.15 8.47
C ASP A 296 -4.50 -10.47 8.95
N GLU A 297 -5.44 -10.77 8.05
CA GLU A 297 -6.79 -11.21 8.41
C GLU A 297 -6.79 -12.51 9.23
N LYS A 298 -5.93 -13.49 8.88
CA LYS A 298 -5.77 -14.74 9.63
C LYS A 298 -5.21 -14.53 11.02
N GLN A 299 -4.33 -13.55 11.20
CA GLN A 299 -3.70 -13.23 12.48
C GLN A 299 -4.66 -12.44 13.38
N GLN A 300 -5.32 -11.42 12.84
CA GLN A 300 -6.22 -10.56 13.60
C GLN A 300 -7.53 -11.25 13.97
N LYS A 301 -8.01 -12.20 13.14
CA LYS A 301 -9.26 -12.97 13.35
C LYS A 301 -10.46 -12.12 13.76
N LYS A 302 -10.55 -10.91 13.21
CA LYS A 302 -11.69 -10.01 13.40
C LYS A 302 -12.98 -10.70 12.95
N SER A 303 -14.12 -10.36 13.53
CA SER A 303 -15.44 -10.84 13.06
C SER A 303 -15.53 -10.76 11.53
N GLY A 304 -16.00 -11.83 10.87
CA GLY A 304 -16.10 -11.88 9.40
C GLY A 304 -14.80 -12.18 8.63
N TYR A 305 -13.67 -12.46 9.32
CA TYR A 305 -12.38 -12.65 8.65
C TYR A 305 -12.37 -13.76 7.58
N MET A 306 -13.12 -14.86 7.77
CA MET A 306 -13.18 -15.95 6.80
C MET A 306 -13.77 -15.50 5.46
N ALA A 307 -14.84 -14.69 5.48
CA ALA A 307 -15.46 -14.17 4.27
C ALA A 307 -14.61 -13.08 3.61
N ARG A 308 -13.90 -12.26 4.39
CA ARG A 308 -12.90 -11.32 3.86
C ARG A 308 -11.73 -12.05 3.20
N ILE A 309 -11.24 -13.13 3.78
CA ILE A 309 -10.20 -13.98 3.16
C ILE A 309 -10.70 -14.55 1.82
N GLU A 310 -11.95 -15.02 1.75
CA GLU A 310 -12.51 -15.50 0.49
C GLU A 310 -12.61 -14.40 -0.57
N SER A 311 -13.07 -13.21 -0.17
CA SER A 311 -13.09 -12.03 -1.04
C SER A 311 -11.67 -11.67 -1.54
N LEU A 312 -10.67 -11.71 -0.65
CA LEU A 312 -9.26 -11.49 -0.99
C LEU A 312 -8.73 -12.56 -1.97
N ASN A 313 -9.12 -13.83 -1.81
CA ASN A 313 -8.77 -14.90 -2.74
C ASN A 313 -9.37 -14.69 -4.13
N VAL A 314 -10.63 -14.23 -4.22
CA VAL A 314 -11.27 -13.86 -5.49
C VAL A 314 -10.51 -12.71 -6.15
N MET A 315 -10.18 -11.67 -5.39
CA MET A 315 -9.39 -10.54 -5.89
C MET A 315 -8.00 -10.97 -6.34
N LYS A 316 -7.34 -11.89 -5.63
CA LYS A 316 -6.04 -12.47 -6.02
C LYS A 316 -6.12 -13.21 -7.36
N LYS A 317 -7.21 -13.94 -7.61
CA LYS A 317 -7.43 -14.60 -8.91
C LYS A 317 -7.63 -13.55 -10.01
N ARG A 318 -8.46 -12.53 -9.78
CA ARG A 318 -8.69 -11.44 -10.74
C ARG A 318 -7.41 -10.64 -11.04
N SER A 319 -6.60 -10.35 -10.03
CA SER A 319 -5.34 -9.62 -10.20
C SER A 319 -4.36 -10.36 -11.10
N ARG A 320 -4.29 -11.70 -11.01
CA ARG A 320 -3.46 -12.52 -11.91
C ARG A 320 -3.87 -12.34 -13.36
N VAL A 321 -5.17 -12.46 -13.64
CA VAL A 321 -5.72 -12.28 -15.00
C VAL A 321 -5.42 -10.89 -15.56
N LEU A 322 -5.52 -9.85 -14.73
CA LEU A 322 -5.22 -8.48 -15.16
C LEU A 322 -3.74 -8.23 -15.41
N VAL A 323 -2.85 -8.78 -14.58
CA VAL A 323 -1.40 -8.68 -14.79
C VAL A 323 -0.98 -9.44 -16.05
N GLU A 324 -1.52 -10.65 -16.26
CA GLU A 324 -1.29 -11.44 -17.47
C GLU A 324 -1.86 -10.74 -18.71
N GLY A 325 -3.07 -10.17 -18.60
CA GLY A 325 -3.70 -9.38 -19.66
C GLY A 325 -2.96 -8.09 -19.99
N LYS A 326 -2.44 -7.37 -18.99
CA LYS A 326 -1.59 -6.19 -19.17
C LYS A 326 -0.28 -6.57 -19.86
N SER A 327 0.38 -7.64 -19.43
CA SER A 327 1.58 -8.17 -20.09
C SER A 327 1.33 -8.55 -21.55
N PHE A 328 0.18 -9.16 -21.85
CA PHE A 328 -0.23 -9.49 -23.22
C PHE A 328 -0.50 -8.23 -24.05
N LEU A 329 -1.18 -7.24 -23.48
CA LEU A 329 -1.49 -5.98 -24.16
C LEU A 329 -0.23 -5.15 -24.43
N GLU A 330 0.70 -5.07 -23.49
CA GLU A 330 1.98 -4.38 -23.65
C GLU A 330 2.84 -5.05 -24.74
N GLN A 331 2.91 -6.38 -24.76
CA GLN A 331 3.55 -7.14 -25.84
C GLN A 331 2.85 -6.90 -27.19
N SER A 332 1.52 -6.78 -27.20
CA SER A 332 0.76 -6.50 -28.44
C SER A 332 0.88 -5.05 -28.93
N CYS A 333 1.08 -4.07 -28.04
CA CYS A 333 1.29 -2.66 -28.38
C CYS A 333 2.70 -2.40 -28.93
N ILE A 334 3.69 -3.20 -28.51
CA ILE A 334 5.02 -3.22 -29.15
C ILE A 334 4.92 -3.67 -30.62
N VAL A 335 3.90 -4.47 -30.95
CA VAL A 335 3.66 -5.00 -32.31
C VAL A 335 2.74 -4.08 -33.15
N ASP A 336 1.83 -3.32 -32.54
CA ASP A 336 0.95 -2.38 -33.24
C ASP A 336 0.64 -1.11 -32.39
N PRO A 337 1.30 0.03 -32.70
CA PRO A 337 1.11 1.30 -32.01
C PRO A 337 -0.32 1.85 -32.05
N LYS A 338 -1.17 1.39 -32.98
CA LYS A 338 -2.57 1.85 -33.09
C LYS A 338 -3.47 1.32 -31.96
N LYS A 339 -3.01 0.36 -31.16
CA LYS A 339 -3.75 -0.22 -30.03
C LYS A 339 -3.58 0.54 -28.71
N GLU A 340 -2.68 1.53 -28.64
CA GLU A 340 -2.46 2.40 -27.47
C GLU A 340 -3.73 3.17 -27.06
N GLY A 341 -4.59 3.50 -28.04
CA GLY A 341 -5.89 4.12 -27.82
C GLY A 341 -6.89 3.25 -27.07
N LEU A 342 -6.81 1.93 -27.17
CA LEU A 342 -7.71 0.98 -26.47
C LEU A 342 -7.34 0.86 -24.99
N VAL A 343 -6.03 0.82 -24.67
CA VAL A 343 -5.51 0.80 -23.29
C VAL A 343 -5.88 2.10 -22.56
N THR A 344 -5.71 3.24 -23.23
CA THR A 344 -6.08 4.55 -22.68
C THR A 344 -7.59 4.67 -22.44
N LYS A 345 -8.42 4.00 -23.26
CA LYS A 345 -9.88 3.95 -23.11
C LYS A 345 -10.30 3.06 -21.94
N ALA A 346 -9.66 1.90 -21.75
CA ALA A 346 -9.89 1.02 -20.60
C ALA A 346 -9.51 1.70 -19.27
N VAL A 347 -8.37 2.41 -19.23
CA VAL A 347 -7.94 3.19 -18.06
C VAL A 347 -8.87 4.40 -17.80
N LYS A 348 -9.44 5.00 -18.86
CA LYS A 348 -10.48 6.04 -18.70
C LYS A 348 -11.79 5.48 -18.13
N SER A 349 -12.23 4.31 -18.59
CA SER A 349 -13.41 3.62 -18.02
C SER A 349 -13.21 3.31 -16.53
N ALA A 350 -12.01 2.88 -16.11
CA ALA A 350 -11.69 2.70 -14.69
C ALA A 350 -11.83 4.00 -13.85
N LYS A 351 -11.43 5.15 -14.41
CA LYS A 351 -11.64 6.47 -13.77
C LYS A 351 -13.13 6.85 -13.66
N GLU A 352 -13.97 6.36 -14.58
CA GLU A 352 -15.42 6.54 -14.57
C GLU A 352 -16.09 5.63 -13.52
N VAL A 353 -15.58 4.41 -13.31
CA VAL A 353 -16.01 3.47 -12.26
C VAL A 353 -15.72 4.03 -10.86
N VAL A 354 -14.55 4.65 -10.65
CA VAL A 354 -14.22 5.38 -9.40
C VAL A 354 -15.16 6.57 -9.14
N LYS A 355 -15.82 7.12 -10.17
CA LYS A 355 -16.82 8.18 -10.03
C LYS A 355 -18.16 7.64 -9.53
N ASN A 356 -18.47 6.37 -9.82
CA ASN A 356 -19.68 5.67 -9.37
C ASN A 356 -19.60 5.16 -7.92
N PHE A 357 -18.41 5.16 -7.30
CA PHE A 357 -18.18 4.86 -5.88
C PHE A 357 -19.07 5.68 -4.92
N ARG A 358 -19.47 6.90 -5.32
CA ARG A 358 -20.38 7.76 -4.53
C ARG A 358 -21.80 7.22 -4.40
N LYS A 359 -22.30 6.49 -5.41
CA LYS A 359 -23.65 5.91 -5.38
C LYS A 359 -23.73 4.64 -4.55
N VAL A 360 -22.67 3.85 -4.52
CA VAL A 360 -22.67 2.49 -3.92
C VAL A 360 -22.45 2.54 -2.40
N PHE A 361 -21.69 3.52 -1.90
CA PHE A 361 -21.32 3.59 -0.48
C PHE A 361 -22.21 4.50 0.38
N GLY A 362 -23.12 5.27 -0.21
CA GLY A 362 -24.12 6.05 0.54
C GLY A 362 -23.53 6.91 1.65
N PHE A 363 -22.45 7.63 1.36
CA PHE A 363 -22.00 8.79 2.14
C PHE A 363 -22.59 10.05 1.51
#